data_AF-A0A7V2HIY9-F1
#
_entry.id   AF-A0A7V2HIY9-F1
#
_cell.length_a   1.000
_cell.length_b   1.000
_cell.length_c   1.000
_cell.angle_alpha   90.00
_cell.angle_beta   90.00
_cell.angle_gamma   90.00
#
_symmetry.space_group_name_H-M   'P 1'
#
loop_
_entity.id
_entity.type
_entity.pdbx_description
1 polymer ?
#
loop_
_entity_poly.entity_id
_entity_poly.type
_entity_poly.pdbx_seq_one_letter_code
_entity_poly.pdbx_strand_id
1 'polypeptide(L)'
;MIFPLLIAMTVHEVHPGRNAQQIVDAARPGDRIVFKPGVHEHALGVHRSMVYIGKSLDLELEAGAVLKLADGQSKLEPEPEITTDHGAPKTIDDLEVGGRYDLGLGEVIYTIRIDGEGTFTWGSGGTFDFQHAKVPITGGWQELSHGVRIRFPSRTGYSVGSLWFISYDGPEAYGIRIGHGTQKDYIENVRIFGRGVIDLNSSRNAQPSGLVKNINACVLVHGRVRNVSIEGITMTNTMRSVMLYGEHTGRFLQGGGVTPGESFDAENISILHTRTINPRGSGYLLGHPSHRGWLRKVRCNFNYMETATTAIEPNFQLDQYEVIGNVIKSAGRAIHCWRRSTNGLVKDNIRIDDPTGKEVVMVNAPGAWQPPENILLRDNRNHLSDPVGFWGQVAGGQDNRATGPFAAVTGGQSNIASGPYSRAHGRQAHARRPGEDALAAGAFGLPGDAQTSVLAARGETRGAAAAELSPGPEGIAIGRNSTVAFRILAVGRDASGRHHAAFEAAGLAHHTGNHLQVRTLRVTPVVESGASLEVAGGQTLRIIARGISGAEMRWAARVELVEVAH
;
A
#
# COMPACT_ATOMS: atom_id res chain seq x y z
N MET A 1 -5.24 48.73 -25.53
CA MET A 1 -5.66 47.34 -25.33
C MET A 1 -4.68 46.47 -26.12
N ILE A 2 -3.61 46.00 -25.48
CA ILE A 2 -2.57 45.19 -26.12
C ILE A 2 -2.94 43.74 -25.84
N PHE A 3 -3.41 43.02 -26.87
CA PHE A 3 -3.57 41.57 -26.79
C PHE A 3 -2.18 40.94 -26.56
N PRO A 4 -2.00 40.01 -25.60
CA PRO A 4 -0.77 39.25 -25.53
C PRO A 4 -0.69 38.41 -26.81
N LEU A 5 0.36 38.64 -27.59
CA LEU A 5 0.69 37.79 -28.73
C LEU A 5 0.90 36.37 -28.18
N LEU A 6 0.02 35.41 -28.52
CA LEU A 6 0.28 34.00 -28.27
C LEU A 6 1.55 33.63 -29.03
N ILE A 7 2.68 33.53 -28.32
CA ILE A 7 3.90 32.97 -28.90
C ILE A 7 3.63 31.48 -29.08
N ALA A 8 3.62 31.01 -30.33
CA ALA A 8 3.44 29.60 -30.65
C ALA A 8 4.59 28.78 -30.03
N MET A 9 4.22 27.74 -29.27
CA MET A 9 5.15 26.76 -28.71
C MET A 9 6.01 26.16 -29.82
N THR A 10 7.34 26.20 -29.67
CA THR A 10 8.25 25.56 -30.63
C THR A 10 8.58 24.15 -30.17
N VAL A 11 8.72 23.23 -31.13
CA VAL A 11 9.11 21.84 -30.87
C VAL A 11 10.56 21.65 -31.29
N HIS A 12 11.37 21.11 -30.38
CA HIS A 12 12.79 20.81 -30.59
C HIS A 12 13.00 19.30 -30.47
N GLU A 13 13.65 18.71 -31.46
CA GLU A 13 13.90 17.27 -31.48
C GLU A 13 15.29 16.93 -30.95
N VAL A 14 15.36 15.94 -30.07
CA VAL A 14 16.60 15.31 -29.64
C VAL A 14 16.71 13.98 -30.36
N HIS A 15 17.75 13.82 -31.17
CA HIS A 15 18.09 12.58 -31.86
C HIS A 15 19.27 11.91 -31.14
N PRO A 16 19.38 10.57 -31.14
CA PRO A 16 20.49 9.86 -30.53
C PRO A 16 21.87 10.44 -30.90
N GLY A 17 22.76 10.57 -29.91
CA GLY A 17 24.08 11.19 -30.07
C GLY A 17 24.10 12.72 -30.06
N ARG A 18 22.93 13.39 -30.03
CA ARG A 18 22.86 14.84 -29.78
C ARG A 18 22.92 15.12 -28.28
N ASN A 19 23.51 16.24 -27.89
CA ASN A 19 23.51 16.70 -26.51
C ASN A 19 22.13 17.28 -26.14
N ALA A 20 21.36 16.55 -25.35
CA ALA A 20 20.04 16.96 -24.90
C ALA A 20 20.07 18.25 -24.07
N GLN A 21 21.05 18.42 -23.19
CA GLN A 21 21.14 19.61 -22.34
C GLN A 21 21.29 20.89 -23.18
N GLN A 22 22.13 20.85 -24.23
CA GLN A 22 22.29 22.02 -25.11
C GLN A 22 20.98 22.44 -25.78
N ILE A 23 20.14 21.46 -26.17
CA ILE A 23 18.83 21.73 -26.78
C ILE A 23 17.87 22.30 -25.74
N VAL A 24 17.86 21.77 -24.52
CA VAL A 24 17.06 22.28 -23.39
C VAL A 24 17.48 23.71 -23.01
N ASP A 25 18.79 23.99 -23.00
CA ASP A 25 19.31 25.32 -22.67
C ASP A 25 18.90 26.35 -23.72
N ALA A 26 18.95 25.98 -25.01
CA ALA A 26 18.57 26.83 -26.13
C ALA A 26 17.06 27.07 -26.25
N ALA A 27 16.23 26.15 -25.74
CA ALA A 27 14.78 26.27 -25.79
C ALA A 27 14.25 27.41 -24.91
N ARG A 28 13.17 28.04 -25.38
CA ARG A 28 12.48 29.12 -24.65
C ARG A 28 11.52 28.52 -23.61
N PRO A 29 11.21 29.24 -22.52
CA PRO A 29 10.16 28.81 -21.61
C PRO A 29 8.85 28.51 -22.33
N GLY A 30 8.27 27.34 -22.06
CA GLY A 30 7.02 26.86 -22.68
C GLY A 30 7.21 26.11 -24.00
N ASP A 31 8.44 25.97 -24.52
CA ASP A 31 8.73 25.11 -25.67
C ASP A 31 8.62 23.61 -25.30
N ARG A 32 8.55 22.75 -26.33
CA ARG A 32 8.52 21.29 -26.19
C ARG A 32 9.82 20.67 -26.71
N ILE A 33 10.42 19.78 -25.93
CA ILE A 33 11.57 18.95 -26.29
C ILE A 33 11.09 17.52 -26.51
N VAL A 34 11.45 16.91 -27.62
CA VAL A 34 10.98 15.58 -28.01
C VAL A 34 12.17 14.68 -28.27
N PHE A 35 12.38 13.68 -27.41
CA PHE A 35 13.35 12.64 -27.64
C PHE A 35 12.79 11.61 -28.62
N LYS A 36 13.46 11.49 -29.77
CA LYS A 36 13.10 10.53 -30.81
C LYS A 36 13.51 9.10 -30.46
N PRO A 37 12.95 8.07 -31.10
CA PRO A 37 13.27 6.68 -30.80
C PRO A 37 14.78 6.39 -30.94
N GLY A 38 15.31 5.58 -30.04
CA GLY A 38 16.73 5.26 -29.95
C GLY A 38 17.32 5.51 -28.56
N VAL A 39 18.59 5.12 -28.38
CA VAL A 39 19.32 5.29 -27.12
C VAL A 39 20.02 6.65 -27.09
N HIS A 40 19.62 7.49 -26.15
CA HIS A 40 20.22 8.77 -25.83
C HIS A 40 21.14 8.60 -24.63
N GLU A 41 22.38 8.24 -24.90
CA GLU A 41 23.39 8.06 -23.86
C GLU A 41 23.99 9.41 -23.46
N HIS A 42 23.95 9.71 -22.15
CA HIS A 42 24.41 10.99 -21.62
C HIS A 42 25.34 10.83 -20.42
N ALA A 43 26.39 11.65 -20.40
CA ALA A 43 27.17 11.92 -19.21
C ALA A 43 26.36 12.79 -18.22
N LEU A 44 26.75 12.77 -16.94
CA LEU A 44 26.19 13.71 -15.97
C LEU A 44 26.70 15.11 -16.25
N GLY A 45 25.78 16.09 -16.24
CA GLY A 45 26.08 17.50 -16.41
C GLY A 45 25.62 18.31 -15.22
N VAL A 46 24.87 19.37 -15.51
CA VAL A 46 24.39 20.35 -14.54
C VAL A 46 23.64 19.66 -13.39
N HIS A 47 24.05 19.98 -12.15
CA HIS A 47 23.47 19.42 -10.93
C HIS A 47 23.37 17.88 -10.91
N ARG A 48 24.38 17.21 -11.49
CA ARG A 48 24.49 15.74 -11.59
C ARG A 48 23.30 15.07 -12.27
N SER A 49 22.81 15.70 -13.34
CA SER A 49 21.71 15.16 -14.15
C SER A 49 22.10 14.94 -15.59
N MET A 50 21.47 13.98 -16.27
CA MET A 50 21.55 13.88 -17.74
C MET A 50 20.86 15.06 -18.41
N VAL A 51 19.74 15.50 -17.83
CA VAL A 51 18.96 16.67 -18.26
C VAL A 51 18.52 17.49 -17.05
N TYR A 52 18.93 18.74 -17.00
CA TYR A 52 18.50 19.73 -16.03
C TYR A 52 17.46 20.68 -16.63
N ILE A 53 16.35 20.85 -15.93
CA ILE A 53 15.26 21.76 -16.29
C ILE A 53 15.18 22.89 -15.25
N GLY A 54 15.57 24.09 -15.67
CA GLY A 54 15.53 25.32 -14.88
C GLY A 54 14.41 26.29 -15.27
N LYS A 55 13.48 25.88 -16.13
CA LYS A 55 12.44 26.75 -16.73
C LYS A 55 11.18 25.94 -17.11
N SER A 56 10.08 26.63 -17.43
CA SER A 56 8.88 25.99 -17.97
C SER A 56 9.19 25.28 -19.29
N LEU A 57 8.77 24.02 -19.43
CA LEU A 57 9.12 23.17 -20.57
C LEU A 57 8.24 21.91 -20.61
N ASP A 58 7.86 21.49 -21.81
CA ASP A 58 7.35 20.15 -22.05
C ASP A 58 8.50 19.25 -22.54
N LEU A 59 8.72 18.11 -21.90
CA LEU A 59 9.70 17.10 -22.30
C LEU A 59 8.99 15.79 -22.57
N GLU A 60 9.05 15.34 -23.83
CA GLU A 60 8.47 14.09 -24.26
C GLU A 60 9.54 13.04 -24.57
N LEU A 61 9.36 11.84 -24.05
CA LEU A 61 10.09 10.64 -24.48
C LEU A 61 9.17 9.81 -25.38
N GLU A 62 9.39 9.85 -26.70
CA GLU A 62 8.60 9.06 -27.64
C GLU A 62 8.74 7.55 -27.37
N ALA A 63 7.78 6.75 -27.85
CA ALA A 63 7.88 5.30 -27.76
C ALA A 63 9.18 4.81 -28.42
N GLY A 64 9.98 4.03 -27.70
CA GLY A 64 11.29 3.55 -28.16
C GLY A 64 12.46 4.50 -27.90
N ALA A 65 12.24 5.69 -27.33
CA ALA A 65 13.32 6.53 -26.80
C ALA A 65 13.80 5.99 -25.44
N VAL A 66 15.12 5.91 -25.25
CA VAL A 66 15.75 5.52 -23.98
C VAL A 66 16.76 6.61 -23.58
N LEU A 67 16.43 7.40 -22.57
CA LEU A 67 17.38 8.32 -21.92
C LEU A 67 18.23 7.51 -20.93
N LYS A 68 19.50 7.26 -21.26
CA LYS A 68 20.36 6.33 -20.54
C LYS A 68 21.60 7.02 -19.98
N LEU A 69 21.90 6.76 -18.70
CA LEU A 69 23.16 7.19 -18.10
C LEU A 69 24.33 6.41 -18.70
N ALA A 70 25.33 7.13 -19.22
CA ALA A 70 26.55 6.53 -19.76
C ALA A 70 27.27 5.66 -18.72
N ASP A 71 28.13 4.76 -19.18
CA ASP A 71 28.92 3.90 -18.29
C ASP A 71 29.92 4.74 -17.47
N GLY A 72 30.14 4.33 -16.20
CA GLY A 72 31.22 4.84 -15.35
C GLY A 72 31.13 6.32 -14.98
N GLN A 73 29.95 6.92 -15.06
CA GLN A 73 29.67 8.31 -14.68
C GLN A 73 29.65 8.54 -13.16
N SER A 74 29.45 7.48 -12.38
CA SER A 74 29.63 7.48 -10.93
C SER A 74 30.53 6.32 -10.48
N LYS A 75 31.43 6.61 -9.55
CA LYS A 75 32.41 5.69 -8.96
C LYS A 75 32.37 5.83 -7.45
N LEU A 76 32.86 4.83 -6.73
CA LEU A 76 32.97 4.89 -5.27
C LEU A 76 33.87 6.05 -4.85
N GLU A 77 33.46 6.80 -3.83
CA GLU A 77 34.20 7.94 -3.31
C GLU A 77 34.98 7.57 -2.04
N PRO A 78 36.21 8.10 -1.86
CA PRO A 78 37.03 7.78 -0.70
C PRO A 78 36.60 8.55 0.56
N GLU A 79 35.90 9.67 0.41
CA GLU A 79 35.27 10.39 1.51
C GLU A 79 33.91 9.77 1.85
N PRO A 80 33.69 9.34 3.10
CA PRO A 80 32.40 8.76 3.48
C PRO A 80 31.35 9.83 3.73
N GLU A 81 30.08 9.47 3.51
CA GLU A 81 28.96 10.22 4.07
C GLU A 81 28.62 9.67 5.46
N ILE A 82 28.57 10.57 6.45
CA ILE A 82 28.09 10.26 7.79
C ILE A 82 26.63 10.68 7.86
N THR A 83 25.75 9.71 8.01
CA THR A 83 24.35 9.97 8.35
C THR A 83 24.03 9.41 9.73
N THR A 84 22.92 9.88 10.28
CA THR A 84 22.54 9.58 11.65
C THR A 84 21.12 9.03 11.60
N ASP A 85 20.80 7.98 12.35
CA ASP A 85 19.40 7.55 12.49
C ASP A 85 18.72 8.49 13.48
N HIS A 86 17.60 9.09 13.08
CA HIS A 86 16.87 9.99 13.97
C HIS A 86 15.81 9.24 14.80
N GLY A 87 15.97 7.93 15.02
CA GLY A 87 15.10 7.10 15.85
C GLY A 87 15.20 7.32 17.36
N ALA A 88 16.37 7.78 17.85
CA ALA A 88 16.63 8.10 19.26
C ALA A 88 17.10 9.56 19.41
N PRO A 89 16.72 10.26 20.50
CA PRO A 89 17.30 11.55 20.84
C PRO A 89 18.83 11.48 20.96
N LYS A 90 19.52 12.50 20.44
CA LYS A 90 20.98 12.64 20.57
C LYS A 90 21.29 13.90 21.35
N THR A 91 21.85 13.72 22.53
CA THR A 91 22.40 14.80 23.36
C THR A 91 23.72 15.33 22.81
N ILE A 92 24.53 14.45 22.22
CA ILE A 92 25.83 14.76 21.60
C ILE A 92 25.85 14.08 20.22
N ASP A 93 26.27 14.83 19.20
CA ASP A 93 26.41 14.37 17.81
C ASP A 93 27.73 14.90 17.22
N ASP A 94 28.84 14.37 17.73
CA ASP A 94 30.22 14.80 17.44
C ASP A 94 31.09 13.65 16.85
N LEU A 95 30.48 12.58 16.33
CA LEU A 95 31.21 11.47 15.72
C LEU A 95 32.03 11.97 14.52
N GLU A 96 33.33 11.69 14.56
CA GLU A 96 34.24 11.95 13.46
C GLU A 96 34.71 10.65 12.80
N VAL A 97 34.96 10.71 11.51
CA VAL A 97 35.47 9.61 10.70
C VAL A 97 36.78 10.02 10.04
N GLY A 98 37.72 9.09 9.98
CA GLY A 98 39.02 9.30 9.39
C GLY A 98 39.64 7.98 8.95
N GLY A 99 40.93 8.03 8.61
CA GLY A 99 41.58 6.91 7.94
C GLY A 99 41.30 6.90 6.43
N ARG A 100 41.57 5.76 5.79
CA ARG A 100 41.39 5.60 4.34
C ARG A 100 40.85 4.22 4.05
N TYR A 101 39.58 4.16 3.65
CA TYR A 101 38.96 2.92 3.23
C TYR A 101 39.55 2.43 1.90
N ASP A 102 39.73 1.12 1.79
CA ASP A 102 40.13 0.47 0.54
C ASP A 102 38.92 0.27 -0.38
N LEU A 103 38.75 1.16 -1.34
CA LEU A 103 37.67 1.10 -2.34
C LEU A 103 37.73 -0.15 -3.23
N GLY A 104 38.85 -0.88 -3.26
CA GLY A 104 38.96 -2.18 -3.94
C GLY A 104 38.05 -3.27 -3.34
N LEU A 105 37.56 -3.06 -2.12
CA LEU A 105 36.66 -3.96 -1.41
C LEU A 105 35.18 -3.75 -1.77
N GLY A 106 34.85 -2.71 -2.55
CA GLY A 106 33.49 -2.39 -2.96
C GLY A 106 32.80 -1.39 -2.05
N GLU A 107 31.47 -1.27 -2.18
CA GLU A 107 30.66 -0.41 -1.30
C GLU A 107 30.56 -1.00 0.11
N VAL A 108 30.55 -0.14 1.13
CA VAL A 108 30.33 -0.59 2.52
C VAL A 108 29.59 0.44 3.35
N ILE A 109 28.75 -0.06 4.26
CA ILE A 109 28.13 0.73 5.31
C ILE A 109 28.65 0.22 6.65
N TYR A 110 29.18 1.12 7.47
CA TYR A 110 29.43 0.89 8.88
C TYR A 110 28.25 1.39 9.69
N THR A 111 27.73 0.54 10.60
CA THR A 111 26.68 0.91 11.54
C THR A 111 27.28 1.04 12.92
N ILE A 112 27.10 2.19 13.59
CA ILE A 112 27.69 2.49 14.91
C ILE A 112 26.61 2.92 15.87
N ARG A 113 26.51 2.31 17.04
CA ARG A 113 25.48 2.63 18.04
C ARG A 113 26.04 2.70 19.46
N ILE A 114 25.66 3.71 20.23
CA ILE A 114 25.92 3.76 21.67
C ILE A 114 25.11 2.66 22.36
N ASP A 115 25.78 1.73 23.05
CA ASP A 115 25.17 0.56 23.69
C ASP A 115 25.30 0.55 25.22
N GLY A 116 25.87 1.60 25.80
CA GLY A 116 25.98 1.81 27.24
C GLY A 116 26.71 3.10 27.57
N GLU A 117 26.90 3.38 28.86
CA GLU A 117 27.72 4.51 29.30
C GLU A 117 29.18 4.28 28.87
N GLY A 118 29.74 5.24 28.13
CA GLY A 118 31.13 5.19 27.65
C GLY A 118 31.45 4.02 26.71
N THR A 119 30.44 3.37 26.12
CA THR A 119 30.61 2.19 25.26
C THR A 119 29.74 2.28 23.99
N PHE A 120 30.22 1.66 22.92
CA PHE A 120 29.48 1.54 21.67
C PHE A 120 29.63 0.13 21.05
N THR A 121 28.69 -0.18 20.16
CA THR A 121 28.73 -1.33 19.27
C THR A 121 28.85 -0.87 17.83
N TRP A 122 29.49 -1.68 16.98
CA TRP A 122 29.58 -1.40 15.56
C TRP A 122 29.66 -2.69 14.73
N GLY A 123 29.41 -2.56 13.43
CA GLY A 123 29.71 -3.58 12.43
C GLY A 123 29.73 -3.00 11.02
N SER A 124 30.09 -3.82 10.05
CA SER A 124 30.24 -3.42 8.64
C SER A 124 29.62 -4.44 7.69
N GLY A 125 29.12 -3.97 6.54
CA GLY A 125 28.57 -4.83 5.47
C GLY A 125 27.04 -4.97 5.45
N GLY A 126 26.35 -4.41 6.44
CA GLY A 126 24.89 -4.37 6.48
C GLY A 126 24.36 -3.33 7.46
N THR A 127 23.13 -2.89 7.23
CA THR A 127 22.44 -1.98 8.15
C THR A 127 22.06 -2.75 9.41
N PHE A 128 22.44 -2.25 10.59
CA PHE A 128 22.13 -2.86 11.90
C PHE A 128 22.77 -4.25 12.15
N ASP A 129 23.75 -4.66 11.35
CA ASP A 129 24.57 -5.84 11.64
C ASP A 129 25.71 -5.46 12.59
N PHE A 130 25.55 -5.78 13.87
CA PHE A 130 26.50 -5.41 14.92
C PHE A 130 27.43 -6.60 15.24
N GLN A 131 28.69 -6.47 14.86
CA GLN A 131 29.70 -7.53 14.96
C GLN A 131 30.60 -7.37 16.19
N HIS A 132 30.71 -6.13 16.70
CA HIS A 132 31.53 -5.76 17.85
C HIS A 132 30.66 -5.01 18.86
N ALA A 133 30.65 -5.42 20.12
CA ALA A 133 29.82 -4.82 21.16
C ALA A 133 30.65 -4.39 22.37
N LYS A 134 30.13 -3.44 23.15
CA LYS A 134 30.76 -2.92 24.38
C LYS A 134 32.19 -2.41 24.18
N VAL A 135 32.48 -1.84 23.00
CA VAL A 135 33.77 -1.21 22.71
C VAL A 135 33.87 0.08 23.51
N PRO A 136 34.91 0.28 24.34
CA PRO A 136 35.07 1.50 25.11
C PRO A 136 35.26 2.74 24.23
N ILE A 137 34.68 3.87 24.65
CA ILE A 137 34.91 5.19 24.06
C ILE A 137 36.14 5.81 24.74
N THR A 138 37.21 6.00 23.96
CA THR A 138 38.51 6.44 24.50
C THR A 138 38.73 7.96 24.45
N GLY A 139 37.90 8.71 23.71
CA GLY A 139 38.17 10.11 23.37
C GLY A 139 39.16 10.30 22.20
N GLY A 140 39.82 9.23 21.77
CA GLY A 140 40.82 9.22 20.69
C GLY A 140 40.34 8.47 19.45
N TRP A 141 41.21 8.42 18.44
CA TRP A 141 40.97 7.68 17.19
C TRP A 141 41.03 6.16 17.40
N GLN A 142 39.93 5.47 17.15
CA GLN A 142 39.80 4.02 17.24
C GLN A 142 39.66 3.43 15.83
N GLU A 143 40.47 2.42 15.53
CA GLU A 143 40.35 1.65 14.28
C GLU A 143 39.09 0.79 14.32
N LEU A 144 38.34 0.78 13.21
CA LEU A 144 37.28 -0.17 12.95
C LEU A 144 37.85 -1.34 12.14
N SER A 145 37.70 -1.31 10.82
CA SER A 145 38.27 -2.29 9.88
C SER A 145 38.65 -1.61 8.57
N HIS A 146 39.51 -2.27 7.79
CA HIS A 146 39.87 -1.86 6.43
C HIS A 146 40.36 -0.40 6.31
N GLY A 147 41.11 0.08 7.31
CA GLY A 147 41.69 1.42 7.31
C GLY A 147 40.75 2.52 7.77
N VAL A 148 39.51 2.20 8.15
CA VAL A 148 38.52 3.15 8.67
C VAL A 148 38.73 3.36 10.16
N ARG A 149 38.76 4.62 10.57
CA ARG A 149 38.87 5.04 11.97
C ARG A 149 37.72 5.95 12.34
N ILE A 150 37.32 5.88 13.60
CA ILE A 150 36.34 6.81 14.17
C ILE A 150 36.90 7.48 15.43
N ARG A 151 36.36 8.64 15.76
CA ARG A 151 36.64 9.32 17.02
C ARG A 151 35.34 9.89 17.57
N PHE A 152 35.14 9.63 18.85
CA PHE A 152 34.15 10.27 19.72
C PHE A 152 34.91 11.25 20.61
N PRO A 153 34.93 12.56 20.33
CA PRO A 153 35.65 13.55 21.14
C PRO A 153 35.21 13.53 22.61
N SER A 154 33.90 13.42 22.85
CA SER A 154 33.36 13.26 24.20
C SER A 154 33.52 11.81 24.68
N ARG A 155 33.88 11.58 25.96
CA ARG A 155 34.01 10.22 26.54
C ARG A 155 32.71 9.68 27.14
N THR A 156 31.83 10.57 27.58
CA THR A 156 30.56 10.27 28.25
C THR A 156 29.49 11.28 27.82
N GLY A 157 28.24 11.06 28.22
CA GLY A 157 27.12 12.00 27.96
C GLY A 157 26.32 11.72 26.68
N TYR A 158 26.72 10.71 25.88
CA TYR A 158 25.91 10.25 24.77
C TYR A 158 24.62 9.57 25.24
N SER A 159 23.56 9.77 24.48
CA SER A 159 22.30 9.04 24.69
C SER A 159 22.44 7.59 24.22
N VAL A 160 22.07 6.62 25.05
CA VAL A 160 22.02 5.20 24.66
C VAL A 160 21.09 5.02 23.47
N GLY A 161 21.53 4.27 22.46
CA GLY A 161 20.81 4.08 21.21
C GLY A 161 21.13 5.13 20.12
N SER A 162 21.94 6.15 20.41
CA SER A 162 22.44 7.06 19.37
C SER A 162 23.15 6.26 18.29
N LEU A 163 22.70 6.41 17.04
CA LEU A 163 23.09 5.57 15.91
C LEU A 163 23.59 6.40 14.72
N TRP A 164 24.69 5.99 14.12
CA TRP A 164 25.27 6.58 12.91
C TRP A 164 25.51 5.51 11.85
N PHE A 165 25.43 5.95 10.60
CA PHE A 165 25.86 5.21 9.43
C PHE A 165 27.01 5.95 8.77
N ILE A 166 28.06 5.22 8.42
CA ILE A 166 29.16 5.74 7.62
C ILE A 166 29.14 4.95 6.32
N SER A 167 28.90 5.62 5.20
CA SER A 167 28.75 4.96 3.91
C SER A 167 29.90 5.36 2.99
N TYR A 168 30.60 4.36 2.46
CA TYR A 168 31.56 4.51 1.37
C TYR A 168 30.90 3.92 0.12
N ASP A 169 30.27 4.77 -0.66
CA ASP A 169 29.43 4.41 -1.80
C ASP A 169 29.62 5.39 -2.97
N GLY A 170 28.73 5.36 -3.96
CA GLY A 170 28.80 6.27 -5.12
C GLY A 170 28.00 7.56 -4.90
N PRO A 171 28.34 8.66 -5.58
CA PRO A 171 27.58 9.91 -5.50
C PRO A 171 26.24 9.82 -6.25
N GLU A 172 25.36 10.79 -5.99
CA GLU A 172 24.06 10.83 -6.63
C GLU A 172 24.10 11.03 -8.16
N ALA A 173 23.09 10.55 -8.86
CA ALA A 173 22.88 10.70 -10.29
C ALA A 173 21.39 10.82 -10.60
N TYR A 174 21.06 11.75 -11.49
CA TYR A 174 19.69 12.03 -11.89
C TYR A 174 19.48 11.86 -13.38
N GLY A 175 18.33 11.31 -13.77
CA GLY A 175 17.96 11.27 -15.18
C GLY A 175 17.54 12.65 -15.64
N ILE A 176 16.39 13.09 -15.14
CA ILE A 176 15.88 14.44 -15.30
C ILE A 176 15.80 15.09 -13.93
N ARG A 177 16.37 16.30 -13.78
CA ARG A 177 16.29 17.08 -12.55
C ARG A 177 15.61 18.41 -12.80
N ILE A 178 14.56 18.71 -12.02
CA ILE A 178 13.83 19.98 -12.04
C ILE A 178 14.16 20.73 -10.75
N GLY A 179 14.85 21.87 -10.88
CA GLY A 179 15.31 22.65 -9.73
C GLY A 179 16.53 22.07 -9.00
N HIS A 180 17.17 22.89 -8.18
CA HIS A 180 18.40 22.56 -7.46
C HIS A 180 18.28 22.80 -5.94
N GLY A 181 17.06 22.94 -5.42
CA GLY A 181 16.74 23.11 -4.00
C GLY A 181 16.61 24.58 -3.60
N THR A 182 17.66 25.38 -3.80
CA THR A 182 17.74 26.75 -3.28
C THR A 182 17.56 27.85 -4.33
N GLN A 183 17.01 27.50 -5.51
CA GLN A 183 16.72 28.51 -6.52
C GLN A 183 15.76 29.59 -5.97
N LYS A 184 16.03 30.86 -6.31
CA LYS A 184 15.26 31.99 -5.81
C LYS A 184 13.81 31.96 -6.28
N ASP A 185 13.63 31.79 -7.59
CA ASP A 185 12.32 31.87 -8.24
C ASP A 185 11.74 30.47 -8.49
N TYR A 186 10.42 30.40 -8.64
CA TYR A 186 9.75 29.14 -8.98
C TYR A 186 10.08 28.70 -10.40
N ILE A 187 10.43 27.43 -10.54
CA ILE A 187 10.32 26.72 -11.81
C ILE A 187 8.90 26.17 -11.89
N GLU A 188 8.17 26.51 -12.94
CA GLU A 188 6.75 26.15 -13.03
C GLU A 188 6.35 25.63 -14.40
N ASN A 189 5.27 24.85 -14.43
CA ASN A 189 4.64 24.35 -15.65
C ASN A 189 5.63 23.52 -16.46
N VAL A 190 6.08 22.42 -15.86
CA VAL A 190 6.97 21.42 -16.49
C VAL A 190 6.20 20.12 -16.65
N ARG A 191 6.25 19.54 -17.86
CA ARG A 191 5.65 18.23 -18.12
C ARG A 191 6.73 17.28 -18.61
N ILE A 192 6.85 16.11 -18.00
CA ILE A 192 7.66 15.00 -18.48
C ILE A 192 6.68 13.90 -18.87
N PHE A 193 6.58 13.56 -20.14
CA PHE A 193 5.58 12.59 -20.59
C PHE A 193 6.04 11.70 -21.74
N GLY A 194 5.22 10.72 -22.09
CA GLY A 194 5.41 9.90 -23.28
C GLY A 194 5.38 8.41 -22.96
N ARG A 195 6.08 7.61 -23.77
CA ARG A 195 6.16 6.14 -23.65
C ARG A 195 7.59 5.61 -23.69
N GLY A 196 8.58 6.50 -23.60
CA GLY A 196 9.99 6.14 -23.53
C GLY A 196 10.44 5.73 -22.13
N VAL A 197 11.74 5.46 -22.01
CA VAL A 197 12.39 4.91 -20.82
C VAL A 197 13.45 5.89 -20.30
N ILE A 198 13.54 6.05 -18.98
CA ILE A 198 14.72 6.60 -18.30
C ILE A 198 15.43 5.45 -17.59
N ASP A 199 16.71 5.27 -17.90
CA ASP A 199 17.57 4.21 -17.38
C ASP A 199 18.83 4.80 -16.73
N LEU A 200 18.95 4.70 -15.39
CA LEU A 200 20.16 5.14 -14.70
C LEU A 200 21.32 4.14 -14.76
N ASN A 201 21.16 3.01 -15.45
CA ASN A 201 22.26 2.10 -15.76
C ASN A 201 23.04 1.66 -14.49
N SER A 202 22.32 1.34 -13.40
CA SER A 202 22.89 1.08 -12.08
C SER A 202 23.88 -0.10 -12.01
N SER A 203 23.90 -1.00 -12.99
CA SER A 203 24.91 -2.07 -13.06
C SER A 203 26.29 -1.59 -13.50
N ARG A 204 26.40 -0.36 -14.03
CA ARG A 204 27.62 0.20 -14.62
C ARG A 204 28.04 1.52 -13.96
N ASN A 205 27.33 1.91 -12.90
CA ASN A 205 27.46 3.18 -12.21
C ASN A 205 27.25 2.96 -10.71
N ALA A 206 28.23 3.34 -9.89
CA ALA A 206 28.11 3.24 -8.44
C ALA A 206 26.92 4.09 -7.94
N GLN A 207 26.22 3.64 -6.91
CA GLN A 207 25.06 4.36 -6.39
C GLN A 207 25.28 4.72 -4.93
N PRO A 208 24.67 5.82 -4.46
CA PRO A 208 24.62 6.09 -3.04
C PRO A 208 23.77 5.03 -2.35
N SER A 209 24.12 4.71 -1.11
CA SER A 209 23.29 3.88 -0.26
C SER A 209 21.94 4.56 -0.01
N GLY A 210 20.91 3.79 0.35
CA GLY A 210 19.60 4.35 0.68
C GLY A 210 19.57 5.18 1.97
N LEU A 211 20.70 5.38 2.63
CA LEU A 211 20.85 6.03 3.93
C LEU A 211 21.55 7.39 3.86
N VAL A 212 21.84 7.89 2.67
CA VAL A 212 22.48 9.20 2.47
C VAL A 212 21.47 10.34 2.30
N LYS A 213 21.98 11.57 2.28
CA LYS A 213 21.21 12.79 2.00
C LYS A 213 20.65 12.81 0.57
N ASN A 214 21.49 12.56 -0.44
CA ASN A 214 21.10 12.64 -1.86
C ASN A 214 21.08 11.23 -2.48
N ILE A 215 19.92 10.80 -2.96
CA ILE A 215 19.73 9.46 -3.52
C ILE A 215 19.49 9.56 -5.04
N ASN A 216 19.91 8.55 -5.80
CA ASN A 216 19.66 8.47 -7.25
C ASN A 216 18.17 8.46 -7.60
N ALA A 217 17.78 9.24 -8.61
CA ALA A 217 16.41 9.25 -9.13
C ALA A 217 16.35 9.35 -10.65
N CYS A 218 15.45 8.61 -11.31
CA CYS A 218 15.18 8.86 -12.73
C CYS A 218 14.60 10.25 -12.94
N VAL A 219 13.70 10.70 -12.04
CA VAL A 219 13.21 12.08 -11.99
C VAL A 219 13.34 12.64 -10.58
N LEU A 220 14.01 13.78 -10.43
CA LEU A 220 14.06 14.56 -9.19
C LEU A 220 13.37 15.91 -9.39
N VAL A 221 12.45 16.25 -8.48
CA VAL A 221 11.90 17.60 -8.33
C VAL A 221 12.31 18.18 -6.98
N HIS A 222 13.04 19.30 -6.99
CA HIS A 222 13.72 19.80 -5.79
C HIS A 222 13.64 21.33 -5.63
N GLY A 223 13.12 21.77 -4.49
CA GLY A 223 13.05 23.19 -4.10
C GLY A 223 11.78 23.90 -4.60
N ARG A 224 11.89 25.20 -4.87
CA ARG A 224 10.80 26.03 -5.44
C ARG A 224 10.43 25.55 -6.85
N VAL A 225 9.53 24.58 -6.91
CA VAL A 225 9.01 23.98 -8.14
C VAL A 225 7.52 23.77 -7.98
N ARG A 226 6.72 24.13 -9.00
CA ARG A 226 5.28 23.93 -8.97
C ARG A 226 4.66 23.56 -10.30
N ASN A 227 3.46 22.98 -10.27
CA ASN A 227 2.70 22.62 -11.48
C ASN A 227 3.52 21.68 -12.40
N VAL A 228 3.98 20.56 -11.83
CA VAL A 228 4.74 19.55 -12.57
C VAL A 228 3.87 18.33 -12.82
N SER A 229 3.97 17.76 -14.02
CA SER A 229 3.37 16.46 -14.33
C SER A 229 4.39 15.49 -14.89
N ILE A 230 4.41 14.26 -14.36
CA ILE A 230 5.26 13.15 -14.80
C ILE A 230 4.32 12.01 -15.23
N GLU A 231 4.27 11.70 -16.53
CA GLU A 231 3.19 10.89 -17.10
C GLU A 231 3.66 9.82 -18.09
N GLY A 232 3.19 8.58 -17.95
CA GLY A 232 3.31 7.54 -18.99
C GLY A 232 4.71 6.93 -19.22
N ILE A 233 5.77 7.56 -18.72
CA ILE A 233 7.16 7.10 -18.92
C ILE A 233 7.47 5.84 -18.09
N THR A 234 8.48 5.08 -18.55
CA THR A 234 9.05 3.97 -17.81
C THR A 234 10.38 4.36 -17.15
N MET A 235 10.64 3.91 -15.93
CA MET A 235 11.85 4.21 -15.16
C MET A 235 12.48 2.91 -14.64
N THR A 236 13.80 2.78 -14.77
CA THR A 236 14.50 1.54 -14.43
C THR A 236 15.94 1.75 -13.95
N ASN A 237 16.52 0.68 -13.37
CA ASN A 237 17.92 0.57 -12.92
C ASN A 237 18.41 1.78 -12.10
N THR A 238 17.68 2.12 -11.05
CA THR A 238 17.93 3.29 -10.19
C THR A 238 17.72 2.93 -8.73
N MET A 239 18.06 3.81 -7.79
CA MET A 239 17.68 3.61 -6.39
C MET A 239 16.23 4.07 -6.14
N ARG A 240 15.85 5.24 -6.66
CA ARG A 240 14.47 5.76 -6.67
C ARG A 240 14.04 6.04 -8.10
N SER A 241 12.78 5.80 -8.43
CA SER A 241 12.25 6.18 -9.75
C SER A 241 11.90 7.66 -9.79
N VAL A 242 11.16 8.14 -8.78
CA VAL A 242 10.81 9.56 -8.64
C VAL A 242 11.11 10.01 -7.21
N MET A 243 11.70 11.19 -7.08
CA MET A 243 11.82 11.87 -5.79
C MET A 243 11.28 13.29 -5.89
N LEU A 244 10.48 13.69 -4.92
CA LEU A 244 9.93 15.05 -4.80
C LEU A 244 10.21 15.57 -3.40
N TYR A 245 10.79 16.77 -3.25
CA TYR A 245 10.92 17.42 -1.94
C TYR A 245 11.28 18.90 -2.06
N GLY A 246 10.88 19.69 -1.07
CA GLY A 246 11.40 21.06 -0.89
C GLY A 246 12.80 21.07 -0.27
N GLU A 247 13.33 22.26 -0.03
CA GLU A 247 14.58 22.50 0.70
C GLU A 247 14.37 23.53 1.81
N HIS A 248 15.16 23.47 2.89
CA HIS A 248 15.13 24.45 3.97
C HIS A 248 16.53 24.77 4.50
N THR A 249 16.86 26.05 4.67
CA THR A 249 18.22 26.47 5.07
C THR A 249 18.48 26.46 6.57
N GLY A 250 17.42 26.33 7.37
CA GLY A 250 17.52 26.14 8.82
C GLY A 250 18.19 24.83 9.22
N ARG A 251 18.87 24.82 10.37
CA ARG A 251 19.54 23.64 10.91
C ARG A 251 18.54 22.56 11.31
N PHE A 252 18.96 21.31 11.17
CA PHE A 252 18.15 20.14 11.45
C PHE A 252 17.96 19.97 12.95
N LEU A 253 16.71 19.93 13.40
CA LEU A 253 16.37 19.60 14.78
C LEU A 253 15.85 18.16 14.87
N GLN A 254 15.84 17.63 16.08
CA GLN A 254 15.24 16.33 16.34
C GLN A 254 13.76 16.31 15.95
N GLY A 255 13.25 15.14 15.55
CA GLY A 255 11.83 14.92 15.24
C GLY A 255 11.32 15.62 14.00
N GLY A 256 12.22 16.12 13.14
CA GLY A 256 11.86 16.80 11.90
C GLY A 256 11.80 18.33 11.99
N GLY A 257 12.01 18.92 13.17
CA GLY A 257 12.04 20.37 13.30
C GLY A 257 13.18 21.01 12.50
N VAL A 258 13.07 22.31 12.25
CA VAL A 258 14.14 23.13 11.68
C VAL A 258 14.26 24.41 12.51
N THR A 259 15.47 24.94 12.68
CA THR A 259 15.66 26.30 13.20
C THR A 259 15.09 27.32 12.19
N PRO A 260 14.95 28.61 12.55
CA PRO A 260 14.64 29.64 11.57
C PRO A 260 15.56 29.57 10.34
N GLY A 261 14.98 29.76 9.16
CA GLY A 261 15.62 29.66 7.86
C GLY A 261 14.64 29.99 6.75
N GLU A 262 15.13 29.95 5.52
CA GLU A 262 14.32 30.12 4.30
C GLU A 262 13.82 28.76 3.82
N SER A 263 12.53 28.69 3.47
CA SER A 263 11.89 27.51 2.88
C SER A 263 11.78 27.65 1.36
N PHE A 264 12.05 26.56 0.67
CA PHE A 264 11.97 26.40 -0.77
C PHE A 264 11.03 25.24 -1.09
N ASP A 265 9.73 25.55 -1.12
CA ASP A 265 8.69 24.54 -1.12
C ASP A 265 8.33 24.09 -2.54
N ALA A 266 8.07 22.79 -2.67
CA ALA A 266 7.54 22.19 -3.89
C ALA A 266 6.02 21.97 -3.76
N GLU A 267 5.25 22.22 -4.82
CA GLU A 267 3.79 22.05 -4.76
C GLU A 267 3.10 21.69 -6.08
N ASN A 268 1.91 21.09 -5.99
CA ASN A 268 1.06 20.76 -7.14
C ASN A 268 1.80 19.91 -8.19
N ILE A 269 2.20 18.71 -7.78
CA ILE A 269 2.97 17.77 -8.61
C ILE A 269 2.16 16.50 -8.80
N SER A 270 2.06 16.03 -10.05
CA SER A 270 1.34 14.80 -10.41
C SER A 270 2.30 13.76 -10.99
N ILE A 271 2.16 12.51 -10.55
CA ILE A 271 2.82 11.32 -11.09
C ILE A 271 1.69 10.37 -11.51
N LEU A 272 1.48 10.22 -12.81
CA LEU A 272 0.30 9.54 -13.37
C LEU A 272 0.69 8.52 -14.43
N HIS A 273 0.12 7.32 -14.35
CA HIS A 273 0.30 6.30 -15.39
C HIS A 273 1.76 5.94 -15.71
N THR A 274 2.69 6.20 -14.79
CA THR A 274 4.10 5.86 -14.98
C THR A 274 4.35 4.39 -14.65
N ARG A 275 5.43 3.85 -15.20
CA ARG A 275 5.88 2.48 -14.94
C ARG A 275 7.24 2.48 -14.26
N THR A 276 7.35 1.84 -13.11
CA THR A 276 8.63 1.57 -12.44
C THR A 276 8.98 0.09 -12.61
N ILE A 277 10.14 -0.20 -13.21
CA ILE A 277 10.71 -1.55 -13.30
C ILE A 277 12.08 -1.52 -12.63
N ASN A 278 12.11 -1.74 -11.33
CA ASN A 278 13.29 -1.50 -10.52
C ASN A 278 13.56 -2.66 -9.53
N PRO A 279 13.90 -3.87 -10.03
CA PRO A 279 13.98 -5.09 -9.22
C PRO A 279 15.14 -5.12 -8.22
N ARG A 280 15.98 -4.08 -8.17
CA ARG A 280 17.09 -3.92 -7.22
C ARG A 280 16.98 -2.63 -6.41
N GLY A 281 15.92 -1.87 -6.56
CA GLY A 281 15.74 -0.59 -5.90
C GLY A 281 14.32 -0.35 -5.43
N SER A 282 14.04 0.91 -5.17
CA SER A 282 12.77 1.41 -4.65
C SER A 282 12.00 2.20 -5.71
N GLY A 283 10.75 2.54 -5.41
CA GLY A 283 9.92 3.37 -6.30
C GLY A 283 10.02 4.85 -5.96
N TYR A 284 8.95 5.44 -5.43
CA TYR A 284 8.81 6.88 -5.24
C TYR A 284 9.06 7.29 -3.78
N LEU A 285 9.76 8.41 -3.61
CA LEU A 285 9.96 9.05 -2.30
C LEU A 285 9.41 10.48 -2.35
N LEU A 286 8.35 10.71 -1.58
CA LEU A 286 7.57 11.94 -1.61
C LEU A 286 7.80 12.67 -0.26
N GLY A 287 8.77 13.57 -0.25
CA GLY A 287 9.29 14.21 0.96
C GLY A 287 10.57 13.53 1.46
N HIS A 288 11.55 14.33 1.89
CA HIS A 288 12.85 13.82 2.34
C HIS A 288 13.31 14.49 3.66
N PRO A 289 13.63 13.70 4.71
CA PRO A 289 14.01 14.23 6.02
C PRO A 289 15.33 15.02 6.04
N SER A 290 16.21 14.80 5.07
CA SER A 290 17.51 15.49 4.97
C SER A 290 17.47 16.80 4.15
N HIS A 291 16.28 17.24 3.73
CA HIS A 291 16.09 18.53 3.03
C HIS A 291 15.07 19.44 3.73
N ARG A 292 14.03 18.85 4.35
CA ARG A 292 13.12 19.53 5.30
C ARG A 292 12.39 20.77 4.78
N GLY A 293 12.29 20.94 3.47
CA GLY A 293 11.34 21.86 2.87
C GLY A 293 10.00 21.16 2.63
N TRP A 294 8.95 21.95 2.48
CA TRP A 294 7.61 21.39 2.32
C TRP A 294 7.37 20.86 0.91
N LEU A 295 6.52 19.83 0.86
CA LEU A 295 5.95 19.29 -0.35
C LEU A 295 4.43 19.27 -0.20
N ARG A 296 3.68 19.91 -1.11
CA ARG A 296 2.21 20.01 -0.98
C ARG A 296 1.47 19.61 -2.24
N LYS A 297 0.24 19.13 -2.11
CA LYS A 297 -0.68 18.89 -3.26
C LYS A 297 -0.08 17.90 -4.26
N VAL A 298 0.32 16.72 -3.78
CA VAL A 298 0.91 15.67 -4.62
C VAL A 298 -0.15 14.65 -5.02
N ARG A 299 -0.20 14.31 -6.31
CA ARG A 299 -1.03 13.21 -6.83
C ARG A 299 -0.14 12.10 -7.33
N CYS A 300 -0.27 10.90 -6.77
CA CYS A 300 0.51 9.73 -7.16
C CYS A 300 -0.45 8.60 -7.53
N ASN A 301 -0.95 8.62 -8.77
CA ASN A 301 -2.11 7.81 -9.13
C ASN A 301 -1.89 6.93 -10.35
N PHE A 302 -2.54 5.77 -10.35
CA PHE A 302 -2.65 4.88 -11.51
C PHE A 302 -1.30 4.41 -12.07
N ASN A 303 -0.29 4.29 -11.21
CA ASN A 303 1.05 3.86 -11.60
C ASN A 303 1.22 2.35 -11.42
N TYR A 304 2.16 1.78 -12.17
CA TYR A 304 2.58 0.40 -12.02
C TYR A 304 4.01 0.33 -11.49
N MET A 305 4.28 -0.53 -10.51
CA MET A 305 5.61 -0.64 -9.90
C MET A 305 6.04 -2.08 -9.64
N GLU A 306 7.28 -2.39 -10.01
CA GLU A 306 8.03 -3.57 -9.61
C GLU A 306 9.30 -3.14 -8.85
N THR A 307 9.40 -3.46 -7.56
CA THR A 307 10.51 -3.00 -6.69
C THR A 307 11.05 -4.09 -5.75
N ALA A 308 12.32 -4.00 -5.39
CA ALA A 308 12.92 -4.87 -4.35
C ALA A 308 12.50 -4.42 -2.95
N THR A 309 12.49 -3.12 -2.72
CA THR A 309 12.21 -2.48 -1.43
C THR A 309 10.91 -1.69 -1.54
N THR A 310 10.73 -0.64 -0.73
CA THR A 310 9.48 0.12 -0.68
C THR A 310 9.13 0.75 -2.04
N ALA A 311 7.88 0.57 -2.48
CA ALA A 311 7.44 1.10 -3.77
C ALA A 311 7.01 2.57 -3.67
N ILE A 312 6.24 2.97 -2.65
CA ILE A 312 5.83 4.37 -2.48
C ILE A 312 6.03 4.78 -1.02
N GLU A 313 6.74 5.89 -0.81
CA GLU A 313 6.97 6.49 0.50
C GLU A 313 6.40 7.92 0.55
N PRO A 314 5.11 8.11 0.87
CA PRO A 314 4.61 9.40 1.35
C PRO A 314 5.27 9.70 2.69
N ASN A 315 6.16 10.68 2.73
CA ASN A 315 7.12 10.84 3.82
C ASN A 315 7.19 12.32 4.27
N PHE A 316 8.40 12.80 4.54
CA PHE A 316 8.62 13.96 5.38
C PHE A 316 8.13 15.29 4.80
N GLN A 317 7.35 16.05 5.59
CA GLN A 317 6.76 17.34 5.21
C GLN A 317 5.92 17.30 3.93
N LEU A 318 5.32 16.15 3.65
CA LEU A 318 4.31 16.00 2.61
C LEU A 318 2.94 16.35 3.18
N ASP A 319 2.24 17.30 2.58
CA ASP A 319 0.88 17.69 2.98
C ASP A 319 -0.09 17.68 1.79
N GLN A 320 -1.36 17.36 2.05
CA GLN A 320 -2.45 17.34 1.05
C GLN A 320 -2.09 16.46 -0.15
N TYR A 321 -2.03 15.15 0.05
CA TYR A 321 -1.58 14.24 -1.00
C TYR A 321 -2.58 13.12 -1.26
N GLU A 322 -2.48 12.53 -2.45
CA GLU A 322 -3.23 11.33 -2.81
C GLU A 322 -2.34 10.25 -3.43
N VAL A 323 -2.61 9.01 -3.06
CA VAL A 323 -1.98 7.81 -3.61
C VAL A 323 -3.10 6.85 -4.00
N ILE A 324 -3.50 6.87 -5.27
CA ILE A 324 -4.75 6.22 -5.73
C ILE A 324 -4.51 5.22 -6.84
N GLY A 325 -5.10 4.03 -6.73
CA GLY A 325 -5.23 3.13 -7.88
C GLY A 325 -3.91 2.59 -8.43
N ASN A 326 -2.85 2.53 -7.61
CA ASN A 326 -1.56 2.01 -8.04
C ASN A 326 -1.54 0.48 -7.97
N VAL A 327 -0.85 -0.15 -8.92
CA VAL A 327 -0.63 -1.61 -8.96
C VAL A 327 0.82 -1.89 -8.60
N ILE A 328 1.04 -2.59 -7.49
CA ILE A 328 2.35 -2.67 -6.84
C ILE A 328 2.77 -4.13 -6.63
N LYS A 329 3.90 -4.49 -7.24
CA LYS A 329 4.66 -5.70 -6.94
C LYS A 329 5.94 -5.28 -6.20
N SER A 330 6.03 -5.58 -4.92
CA SER A 330 7.18 -5.20 -4.09
C SER A 330 7.60 -6.33 -3.17
N ALA A 331 8.89 -6.69 -3.17
CA ALA A 331 9.41 -7.62 -2.16
C ALA A 331 9.45 -6.98 -0.74
N GLY A 332 9.58 -5.65 -0.68
CA GLY A 332 9.47 -4.82 0.53
C GLY A 332 8.04 -4.36 0.84
N ARG A 333 7.90 -3.10 1.26
CA ARG A 333 6.61 -2.45 1.55
C ARG A 333 5.97 -1.96 0.25
N ALA A 334 4.65 -2.08 0.11
CA ALA A 334 3.96 -1.50 -1.05
C ALA A 334 3.86 0.01 -0.89
N ILE A 335 3.13 0.48 0.12
CA ILE A 335 3.03 1.89 0.48
C ILE A 335 3.42 2.06 1.95
N HIS A 336 4.33 2.97 2.21
CA HIS A 336 4.78 3.29 3.56
C HIS A 336 4.58 4.78 3.82
N CYS A 337 3.43 5.13 4.38
CA CYS A 337 3.19 6.48 4.88
C CYS A 337 4.05 6.68 6.12
N TRP A 338 5.08 7.50 5.96
CA TRP A 338 6.15 7.66 6.92
C TRP A 338 6.19 9.11 7.44
N ARG A 339 6.83 9.27 8.61
CA ARG A 339 7.26 10.52 9.28
C ARG A 339 6.62 11.81 8.74
N ARG A 340 5.66 12.38 9.47
CA ARG A 340 5.11 13.72 9.20
C ARG A 340 4.59 13.92 7.76
N SER A 341 3.96 12.90 7.20
CA SER A 341 3.04 13.05 6.06
C SER A 341 1.64 13.37 6.59
N THR A 342 0.97 14.38 6.04
CA THR A 342 -0.30 14.89 6.58
C THR A 342 -1.39 15.02 5.52
N ASN A 343 -2.64 14.83 5.95
CA ASN A 343 -3.83 15.05 5.12
C ASN A 343 -3.78 14.24 3.80
N GLY A 344 -3.47 12.95 3.92
CA GLY A 344 -3.30 12.03 2.81
C GLY A 344 -4.55 11.19 2.53
N LEU A 345 -4.87 10.98 1.25
CA LEU A 345 -5.84 9.98 0.80
C LEU A 345 -5.10 8.83 0.11
N VAL A 346 -5.09 7.64 0.73
CA VAL A 346 -4.49 6.44 0.14
C VAL A 346 -5.59 5.44 -0.14
N LYS A 347 -5.94 5.24 -1.41
CA LYS A 347 -7.06 4.38 -1.75
C LYS A 347 -6.91 3.56 -3.03
N ASP A 348 -7.69 2.49 -3.13
CA ASP A 348 -7.82 1.66 -4.33
C ASP A 348 -6.48 1.07 -4.82
N ASN A 349 -5.44 1.03 -3.98
CA ASN A 349 -4.14 0.49 -4.36
C ASN A 349 -4.14 -1.04 -4.20
N ILE A 350 -3.56 -1.73 -5.18
CA ILE A 350 -3.53 -3.18 -5.23
C ILE A 350 -2.08 -3.65 -5.12
N ARG A 351 -1.79 -4.44 -4.08
CA ARG A 351 -0.56 -5.23 -3.99
C ARG A 351 -0.79 -6.56 -4.71
N ILE A 352 0.08 -6.89 -5.66
CA ILE A 352 0.00 -8.12 -6.46
C ILE A 352 1.21 -9.02 -6.20
N ASP A 353 1.10 -10.30 -6.57
CA ASP A 353 2.18 -11.30 -6.47
C ASP A 353 2.82 -11.43 -5.08
N ASP A 354 2.07 -11.15 -4.01
CA ASP A 354 2.53 -11.31 -2.63
C ASP A 354 1.79 -12.44 -1.88
N PRO A 355 2.30 -13.68 -1.93
CA PRO A 355 1.69 -14.80 -1.21
C PRO A 355 1.87 -14.72 0.30
N THR A 356 2.69 -13.78 0.81
CA THR A 356 2.95 -13.64 2.25
C THR A 356 1.86 -12.84 2.98
N GLY A 357 0.97 -12.20 2.23
CA GLY A 357 -0.13 -11.41 2.76
C GLY A 357 0.30 -10.18 3.54
N LYS A 358 1.38 -9.51 3.13
CA LYS A 358 1.76 -8.22 3.72
C LYS A 358 0.67 -7.20 3.46
N GLU A 359 0.50 -6.30 4.43
CA GLU A 359 -0.35 -5.13 4.30
C GLU A 359 0.06 -4.28 3.08
N VAL A 360 -0.92 -3.66 2.43
CA VAL A 360 -0.67 -2.75 1.31
C VAL A 360 -0.11 -1.42 1.81
N VAL A 361 -0.64 -0.91 2.92
CA VAL A 361 -0.28 0.40 3.47
C VAL A 361 0.17 0.24 4.91
N MET A 362 1.40 0.65 5.20
CA MET A 362 1.91 0.81 6.54
C MET A 362 1.93 2.30 6.90
N VAL A 363 1.41 2.65 8.08
CA VAL A 363 1.45 4.02 8.62
C VAL A 363 2.19 3.98 9.95
N ASN A 364 3.40 4.53 9.99
CA ASN A 364 4.17 4.64 11.24
C ASN A 364 5.24 5.73 11.19
N ALA A 365 5.97 5.91 12.29
CA ALA A 365 7.23 6.63 12.35
C ALA A 365 8.11 6.02 13.46
N PRO A 366 9.44 6.21 13.41
CA PRO A 366 10.30 5.85 14.54
C PRO A 366 9.99 6.75 15.76
N GLY A 367 10.28 6.27 16.98
CA GLY A 367 9.80 6.90 18.22
C GLY A 367 10.17 8.38 18.42
N ALA A 368 11.32 8.84 17.93
CA ALA A 368 11.73 10.23 18.03
C ALA A 368 11.18 11.15 16.91
N TRP A 369 10.29 10.65 16.05
CA TRP A 369 9.69 11.41 14.94
C TRP A 369 8.20 11.63 15.10
N GLN A 370 7.72 12.73 14.52
CA GLN A 370 6.29 12.95 14.34
C GLN A 370 5.70 11.89 13.41
N PRO A 371 4.61 11.20 13.83
CA PRO A 371 3.93 10.24 12.98
C PRO A 371 3.19 10.94 11.83
N PRO A 372 2.75 10.19 10.81
CA PRO A 372 1.76 10.68 9.86
C PRO A 372 0.44 11.06 10.56
N GLU A 373 -0.25 12.08 10.06
CA GLU A 373 -1.50 12.60 10.65
C GLU A 373 -2.60 12.75 9.59
N ASN A 374 -3.86 12.48 9.97
CA ASN A 374 -5.03 12.62 9.08
C ASN A 374 -4.92 11.82 7.77
N ILE A 375 -4.45 10.57 7.86
CA ILE A 375 -4.35 9.68 6.70
C ILE A 375 -5.63 8.86 6.55
N LEU A 376 -6.34 9.07 5.44
CA LEU A 376 -7.54 8.34 5.08
C LEU A 376 -7.17 7.14 4.21
N LEU A 377 -7.36 5.94 4.73
CA LEU A 377 -7.13 4.67 4.03
C LEU A 377 -8.47 4.07 3.58
N ARG A 378 -8.60 3.72 2.28
CA ARG A 378 -9.81 3.05 1.75
C ARG A 378 -9.47 2.03 0.67
N ASP A 379 -10.09 0.85 0.70
CA ASP A 379 -10.06 -0.11 -0.41
C ASP A 379 -8.66 -0.48 -0.95
N ASN A 380 -7.62 -0.44 -0.10
CA ASN A 380 -6.29 -0.92 -0.44
C ASN A 380 -6.24 -2.43 -0.18
N ARG A 381 -5.94 -3.23 -1.21
CA ARG A 381 -6.12 -4.69 -1.16
C ARG A 381 -4.87 -5.44 -1.59
N ASN A 382 -4.57 -6.53 -0.90
CA ASN A 382 -3.59 -7.48 -1.36
C ASN A 382 -4.33 -8.59 -2.11
N HIS A 383 -4.09 -8.66 -3.42
CA HIS A 383 -4.82 -9.53 -4.34
C HIS A 383 -4.80 -11.01 -3.93
N LEU A 384 -3.73 -11.46 -3.25
CA LEU A 384 -3.56 -12.87 -2.88
C LEU A 384 -3.88 -13.19 -1.42
N SER A 385 -4.07 -12.19 -0.55
CA SER A 385 -4.28 -12.42 0.89
C SER A 385 -5.60 -11.94 1.45
N ASP A 386 -6.40 -11.20 0.71
CA ASP A 386 -7.80 -10.99 1.09
C ASP A 386 -8.55 -12.30 0.81
N PRO A 387 -9.04 -13.01 1.85
CA PRO A 387 -9.74 -14.26 1.67
C PRO A 387 -11.11 -13.94 1.07
N VAL A 388 -11.17 -13.82 -0.25
CA VAL A 388 -12.23 -14.53 -0.94
C VAL A 388 -12.03 -16.00 -0.56
N GLY A 389 -13.02 -16.64 0.05
CA GLY A 389 -12.98 -18.09 0.26
C GLY A 389 -12.70 -18.80 -1.07
N PHE A 390 -12.43 -20.11 -1.09
CA PHE A 390 -12.27 -20.83 -2.37
C PHE A 390 -13.44 -20.47 -3.31
N TRP A 391 -13.15 -19.71 -4.39
CA TRP A 391 -14.12 -19.13 -5.33
C TRP A 391 -15.14 -18.11 -4.77
N GLY A 392 -14.79 -17.37 -3.72
CA GLY A 392 -15.58 -16.26 -3.19
C GLY A 392 -15.54 -15.01 -4.09
N GLN A 393 -16.57 -14.18 -4.03
CA GLN A 393 -16.67 -12.96 -4.84
C GLN A 393 -17.11 -11.76 -4.00
N VAL A 394 -16.45 -10.62 -4.17
CA VAL A 394 -16.96 -9.31 -3.73
C VAL A 394 -17.14 -8.44 -4.97
N ALA A 395 -18.38 -8.14 -5.35
CA ALA A 395 -18.67 -7.38 -6.57
C ALA A 395 -18.25 -5.91 -6.49
N GLY A 396 -18.17 -5.33 -5.28
CA GLY A 396 -17.77 -3.94 -5.06
C GLY A 396 -18.14 -3.46 -3.66
N GLY A 397 -18.16 -2.13 -3.47
CA GLY A 397 -18.47 -1.49 -2.18
C GLY A 397 -17.28 -1.42 -1.21
N GLN A 398 -17.54 -0.95 0.00
CA GLN A 398 -16.53 -0.62 1.02
C GLN A 398 -16.46 -1.70 2.10
N ASP A 399 -15.25 -2.15 2.47
CA ASP A 399 -14.98 -3.04 3.62
C ASP A 399 -15.77 -4.37 3.64
N ASN A 400 -16.13 -4.89 2.46
CA ASN A 400 -16.87 -6.13 2.31
C ASN A 400 -15.95 -7.37 2.33
N ARG A 401 -16.43 -8.49 2.89
CA ARG A 401 -15.66 -9.74 3.02
C ARG A 401 -16.47 -10.97 2.59
N ALA A 402 -15.98 -11.76 1.65
CA ALA A 402 -16.61 -13.01 1.21
C ALA A 402 -15.71 -14.22 1.56
N THR A 403 -15.68 -14.62 2.83
CA THR A 403 -14.70 -15.60 3.35
C THR A 403 -15.14 -17.06 3.23
N GLY A 404 -16.43 -17.33 3.04
CA GLY A 404 -16.95 -18.69 2.83
C GLY A 404 -16.60 -19.24 1.44
N PRO A 405 -16.43 -20.57 1.27
CA PRO A 405 -16.28 -21.18 -0.06
C PRO A 405 -17.49 -20.84 -0.94
N PHE A 406 -17.25 -20.36 -2.16
CA PHE A 406 -18.29 -19.90 -3.10
C PHE A 406 -19.21 -18.79 -2.54
N ALA A 407 -18.80 -18.07 -1.50
CA ALA A 407 -19.60 -17.00 -0.93
C ALA A 407 -19.54 -15.73 -1.79
N ALA A 408 -20.59 -14.90 -1.73
CA ALA A 408 -20.67 -13.66 -2.50
C ALA A 408 -21.06 -12.47 -1.62
N VAL A 409 -20.43 -11.32 -1.85
CA VAL A 409 -20.95 -10.03 -1.41
C VAL A 409 -21.25 -9.19 -2.64
N THR A 410 -22.52 -8.85 -2.86
CA THR A 410 -22.93 -8.18 -4.11
C THR A 410 -22.66 -6.68 -4.11
N GLY A 411 -22.20 -6.10 -2.99
CA GLY A 411 -21.90 -4.67 -2.86
C GLY A 411 -22.20 -4.15 -1.46
N GLY A 412 -22.29 -2.82 -1.32
CA GLY A 412 -22.66 -2.16 -0.07
C GLY A 412 -21.47 -1.87 0.85
N GLN A 413 -21.70 -1.81 2.16
CA GLN A 413 -20.65 -1.47 3.14
C GLN A 413 -20.58 -2.45 4.30
N SER A 414 -19.37 -2.93 4.61
CA SER A 414 -19.06 -3.77 5.79
C SER A 414 -19.88 -5.05 5.90
N ASN A 415 -20.25 -5.67 4.76
CA ASN A 415 -20.95 -6.94 4.73
C ASN A 415 -19.98 -8.12 4.82
N ILE A 416 -20.42 -9.21 5.45
CA ILE A 416 -19.63 -10.43 5.64
C ILE A 416 -20.43 -11.64 5.13
N ALA A 417 -19.90 -12.36 4.15
CA ALA A 417 -20.44 -13.65 3.69
C ALA A 417 -19.45 -14.76 4.05
N SER A 418 -19.67 -15.43 5.19
CA SER A 418 -18.78 -16.45 5.74
C SER A 418 -19.30 -17.88 5.64
N GLY A 419 -20.60 -18.05 5.36
CA GLY A 419 -21.19 -19.37 5.11
C GLY A 419 -20.81 -19.91 3.71
N PRO A 420 -20.62 -21.22 3.53
CA PRO A 420 -20.45 -21.80 2.19
C PRO A 420 -21.64 -21.47 1.28
N TYR A 421 -21.41 -21.06 0.04
CA TYR A 421 -22.44 -20.65 -0.92
C TYR A 421 -23.37 -19.52 -0.43
N SER A 422 -22.96 -18.78 0.60
CA SER A 422 -23.77 -17.68 1.17
C SER A 422 -23.65 -16.40 0.35
N ARG A 423 -24.60 -15.49 0.54
CA ARG A 423 -24.63 -14.17 -0.05
C ARG A 423 -24.98 -13.11 0.99
N ALA A 424 -24.19 -12.04 1.08
CA ALA A 424 -24.50 -10.89 1.93
C ALA A 424 -24.61 -9.60 1.10
N HIS A 425 -25.57 -8.74 1.44
CA HIS A 425 -25.75 -7.44 0.79
C HIS A 425 -26.38 -6.38 1.70
N GLY A 426 -26.30 -5.11 1.30
CA GLY A 426 -26.79 -3.96 2.08
C GLY A 426 -25.68 -3.27 2.88
N ARG A 427 -25.91 -2.98 4.16
CA ARG A 427 -24.92 -2.37 5.07
C ARG A 427 -24.84 -3.19 6.36
N GLN A 428 -23.65 -3.68 6.69
CA GLN A 428 -23.37 -4.47 7.90
C GLN A 428 -24.18 -5.77 8.01
N ALA A 429 -24.45 -6.47 6.91
CA ALA A 429 -25.05 -7.80 6.92
C ALA A 429 -24.00 -8.89 7.22
N HIS A 430 -24.43 -10.01 7.82
CA HIS A 430 -23.59 -11.19 8.03
C HIS A 430 -24.31 -12.48 7.63
N ALA A 431 -24.01 -12.98 6.42
CA ALA A 431 -24.47 -14.29 5.95
C ALA A 431 -23.48 -15.37 6.41
N ARG A 432 -23.85 -16.15 7.41
CA ARG A 432 -22.95 -17.06 8.13
C ARG A 432 -23.33 -18.53 8.01
N ARG A 433 -24.54 -18.83 7.53
CA ARG A 433 -25.04 -20.19 7.35
C ARG A 433 -24.84 -20.64 5.89
N PRO A 434 -24.75 -21.96 5.62
CA PRO A 434 -24.67 -22.46 4.25
C PRO A 434 -25.86 -22.00 3.40
N GLY A 435 -25.61 -21.47 2.20
CA GLY A 435 -26.64 -21.03 1.26
C GLY A 435 -27.50 -19.85 1.74
N GLU A 436 -27.10 -19.15 2.81
CA GLU A 436 -27.84 -18.01 3.36
C GLU A 436 -27.73 -16.78 2.47
N ASP A 437 -28.85 -16.14 2.18
CA ASP A 437 -28.92 -14.82 1.53
C ASP A 437 -29.37 -13.78 2.56
N ALA A 438 -28.45 -12.94 3.05
CA ALA A 438 -28.69 -12.01 4.17
C ALA A 438 -28.63 -10.54 3.76
N LEU A 439 -29.63 -9.77 4.20
CA LEU A 439 -29.79 -8.33 3.99
C LEU A 439 -29.84 -7.57 5.32
N ALA A 440 -29.08 -6.49 5.40
CA ALA A 440 -29.14 -5.52 6.49
C ALA A 440 -29.08 -4.07 5.98
N ALA A 441 -29.65 -3.14 6.74
CA ALA A 441 -29.57 -1.69 6.49
C ALA A 441 -28.63 -0.97 7.47
N GLY A 442 -27.93 -1.73 8.31
CA GLY A 442 -27.07 -1.29 9.40
C GLY A 442 -27.03 -2.35 10.48
N ALA A 443 -26.21 -2.11 11.50
CA ALA A 443 -26.13 -2.91 12.71
C ALA A 443 -26.35 -2.03 13.96
N PHE A 444 -26.73 -2.64 15.08
CA PHE A 444 -26.74 -1.98 16.38
C PHE A 444 -25.32 -1.84 16.96
N GLY A 445 -24.49 -2.86 16.78
CA GLY A 445 -23.10 -2.89 17.20
C GLY A 445 -22.20 -3.72 16.28
N LEU A 446 -22.66 -4.90 15.83
CA LEU A 446 -21.86 -5.84 15.01
C LEU A 446 -22.61 -6.28 13.74
N PRO A 447 -21.91 -6.52 12.61
CA PRO A 447 -22.55 -7.02 11.41
C PRO A 447 -23.46 -8.22 11.66
N GLY A 448 -24.70 -8.12 11.17
CA GLY A 448 -25.73 -9.15 11.25
C GLY A 448 -26.47 -9.30 12.58
N ASP A 449 -26.33 -8.34 13.49
CA ASP A 449 -27.18 -8.23 14.69
C ASP A 449 -28.56 -7.60 14.42
N ALA A 450 -28.78 -7.08 13.22
CA ALA A 450 -30.05 -6.51 12.76
C ALA A 450 -30.25 -6.82 11.27
N GLN A 451 -30.71 -8.03 10.95
CA GLN A 451 -30.81 -8.49 9.56
C GLN A 451 -32.03 -9.36 9.28
N THR A 452 -32.35 -9.52 7.99
CA THR A 452 -33.24 -10.57 7.49
C THR A 452 -32.47 -11.49 6.55
N SER A 453 -32.82 -12.76 6.49
CA SER A 453 -32.20 -13.70 5.56
C SER A 453 -33.15 -14.76 5.04
N VAL A 454 -32.74 -15.40 3.93
CA VAL A 454 -33.45 -16.51 3.31
C VAL A 454 -32.49 -17.68 3.12
N LEU A 455 -32.95 -18.90 3.43
CA LEU A 455 -32.25 -20.15 3.15
C LEU A 455 -33.13 -21.11 2.37
N ALA A 456 -32.49 -22.01 1.62
CA ALA A 456 -33.14 -23.17 1.02
C ALA A 456 -32.70 -24.44 1.76
N ALA A 457 -33.65 -25.19 2.30
CA ALA A 457 -33.42 -26.47 2.96
C ALA A 457 -33.98 -27.62 2.12
N ARG A 458 -33.35 -28.79 2.16
CA ARG A 458 -33.78 -29.98 1.41
C ARG A 458 -33.63 -31.26 2.22
N GLY A 459 -34.38 -32.29 1.85
CA GLY A 459 -34.30 -33.62 2.44
C GLY A 459 -35.12 -34.65 1.68
N GLU A 460 -34.97 -35.92 2.01
CA GLU A 460 -35.71 -37.03 1.40
C GLU A 460 -36.27 -37.93 2.50
N THR A 461 -37.53 -38.36 2.36
CA THR A 461 -38.17 -39.33 3.28
C THR A 461 -38.52 -40.60 2.53
N ARG A 462 -38.32 -41.77 3.15
CA ARG A 462 -38.73 -43.07 2.63
C ARG A 462 -39.88 -43.63 3.45
N GLY A 463 -41.03 -43.88 2.82
CA GLY A 463 -42.24 -44.28 3.52
C GLY A 463 -42.67 -43.23 4.54
N ALA A 464 -43.18 -43.68 5.69
CA ALA A 464 -43.60 -42.81 6.79
C ALA A 464 -42.45 -42.31 7.69
N ALA A 465 -41.19 -42.55 7.30
CA ALA A 465 -40.04 -42.13 8.09
C ALA A 465 -39.86 -40.60 8.09
N ALA A 466 -39.30 -40.08 9.19
CA ALA A 466 -38.94 -38.68 9.32
C ALA A 466 -37.57 -38.39 8.71
N ALA A 467 -37.40 -37.21 8.13
CA ALA A 467 -36.11 -36.67 7.69
C ALA A 467 -36.03 -35.17 8.00
N GLU A 468 -34.83 -34.71 8.33
CA GLU A 468 -34.57 -33.30 8.55
C GLU A 468 -34.29 -32.60 7.22
N LEU A 469 -34.97 -31.47 6.99
CA LEU A 469 -34.71 -30.59 5.86
C LEU A 469 -33.64 -29.59 6.30
N SER A 470 -32.51 -29.58 5.60
CA SER A 470 -31.36 -28.75 5.99
C SER A 470 -30.73 -28.02 4.79
N PRO A 471 -30.20 -26.79 4.98
CA PRO A 471 -29.38 -26.13 3.97
C PRO A 471 -27.97 -26.73 3.85
N GLY A 472 -27.52 -27.50 4.83
CA GLY A 472 -26.19 -28.09 4.87
C GLY A 472 -25.93 -28.93 6.12
N PRO A 473 -24.74 -29.54 6.27
CA PRO A 473 -24.44 -30.41 7.42
C PRO A 473 -24.52 -29.70 8.77
N GLU A 474 -24.33 -28.37 8.80
CA GLU A 474 -24.38 -27.56 10.03
C GLU A 474 -25.80 -27.12 10.43
N GLY A 475 -26.82 -27.39 9.60
CA GLY A 475 -28.20 -27.00 9.89
C GLY A 475 -28.44 -25.49 9.88
N ILE A 476 -29.48 -25.05 10.60
CA ILE A 476 -29.86 -23.64 10.73
C ILE A 476 -29.48 -23.15 12.14
N ALA A 477 -28.21 -22.79 12.32
CA ALA A 477 -27.71 -22.32 13.61
C ALA A 477 -28.29 -20.94 13.98
N ILE A 478 -28.71 -20.77 15.23
CA ILE A 478 -29.16 -19.49 15.79
C ILE A 478 -28.16 -19.06 16.86
N GLY A 479 -27.71 -17.81 16.81
CA GLY A 479 -26.73 -17.28 17.77
C GLY A 479 -27.26 -17.27 19.21
N ARG A 480 -26.37 -17.45 20.19
CA ARG A 480 -26.74 -17.54 21.62
C ARG A 480 -27.45 -16.30 22.16
N ASN A 481 -27.12 -15.12 21.62
CA ASN A 481 -27.74 -13.84 21.99
C ASN A 481 -28.74 -13.34 20.93
N SER A 482 -29.22 -14.24 20.08
CA SER A 482 -30.12 -13.90 18.98
C SER A 482 -31.55 -14.30 19.30
N THR A 483 -32.49 -13.44 18.90
CA THR A 483 -33.91 -13.77 18.76
C THR A 483 -34.26 -13.74 17.27
N VAL A 484 -34.85 -14.82 16.78
CA VAL A 484 -35.17 -14.99 15.35
C VAL A 484 -36.63 -15.34 15.17
N ALA A 485 -37.37 -14.50 14.44
CA ALA A 485 -38.66 -14.87 13.88
C ALA A 485 -38.44 -15.63 12.57
N PHE A 486 -39.22 -16.69 12.32
CA PHE A 486 -39.10 -17.48 11.11
C PHE A 486 -40.44 -17.71 10.40
N ARG A 487 -40.37 -17.85 9.07
CA ARG A 487 -41.45 -18.36 8.21
C ARG A 487 -40.88 -19.42 7.27
N ILE A 488 -41.56 -20.54 7.13
CA ILE A 488 -41.14 -21.68 6.31
C ILE A 488 -42.25 -22.03 5.34
N LEU A 489 -41.91 -22.18 4.06
CA LEU A 489 -42.77 -22.78 3.04
C LEU A 489 -42.08 -24.04 2.52
N ALA A 490 -42.67 -25.20 2.80
CA ALA A 490 -42.14 -26.49 2.39
C ALA A 490 -43.04 -27.16 1.35
N VAL A 491 -42.42 -27.83 0.38
CA VAL A 491 -43.09 -28.67 -0.62
C VAL A 491 -42.42 -30.03 -0.68
N GLY A 492 -43.24 -31.08 -0.82
CA GLY A 492 -42.80 -32.45 -1.00
C GLY A 492 -43.45 -33.07 -2.24
N ARG A 493 -42.71 -33.90 -2.97
CA ARG A 493 -43.24 -34.65 -4.11
C ARG A 493 -42.51 -35.98 -4.27
N ASP A 494 -43.24 -37.02 -4.68
CA ASP A 494 -42.65 -38.30 -5.05
C ASP A 494 -42.24 -38.39 -6.53
N ALA A 495 -41.44 -39.40 -6.87
CA ALA A 495 -40.99 -39.58 -8.25
C ALA A 495 -42.14 -39.87 -9.23
N SER A 496 -43.23 -40.51 -8.76
CA SER A 496 -44.39 -40.83 -9.60
C SER A 496 -45.30 -39.61 -9.86
N GLY A 497 -45.17 -38.55 -9.06
CA GLY A 497 -46.03 -37.37 -9.10
C GLY A 497 -47.42 -37.58 -8.51
N ARG A 498 -47.72 -38.77 -7.99
CA ARG A 498 -49.02 -39.10 -7.38
C ARG A 498 -49.13 -38.57 -5.96
N HIS A 499 -48.00 -38.41 -5.27
CA HIS A 499 -47.96 -37.90 -3.90
C HIS A 499 -47.31 -36.52 -3.87
N HIS A 500 -48.00 -35.59 -3.24
CA HIS A 500 -47.53 -34.23 -3.03
C HIS A 500 -47.93 -33.75 -1.64
N ALA A 501 -47.19 -32.77 -1.15
CA ALA A 501 -47.45 -32.14 0.13
C ALA A 501 -46.96 -30.70 0.09
N ALA A 502 -47.62 -29.80 0.80
CA ALA A 502 -47.16 -28.44 1.00
C ALA A 502 -47.58 -27.96 2.39
N PHE A 503 -46.70 -27.21 3.06
CA PHE A 503 -46.91 -26.72 4.42
C PHE A 503 -46.35 -25.31 4.57
N GLU A 504 -47.04 -24.48 5.35
CA GLU A 504 -46.51 -23.23 5.87
C GLU A 504 -46.30 -23.37 7.39
N ALA A 505 -45.14 -22.96 7.89
CA ALA A 505 -44.88 -22.86 9.32
C ALA A 505 -44.37 -21.46 9.70
N ALA A 506 -44.72 -21.00 10.90
CA ALA A 506 -44.24 -19.72 11.43
C ALA A 506 -44.04 -19.80 12.95
N GLY A 507 -43.02 -19.10 13.44
CA GLY A 507 -42.70 -19.11 14.87
C GLY A 507 -41.51 -18.24 15.25
N LEU A 508 -41.04 -18.45 16.47
CA LEU A 508 -39.91 -17.75 17.07
C LEU A 508 -38.88 -18.76 17.59
N ALA A 509 -37.59 -18.48 17.38
CA ALA A 509 -36.48 -19.23 17.94
C ALA A 509 -35.55 -18.30 18.74
N HIS A 510 -35.17 -18.71 19.94
CA HIS A 510 -34.19 -18.00 20.79
C HIS A 510 -33.53 -18.98 21.75
N HIS A 511 -32.34 -18.66 22.28
CA HIS A 511 -31.70 -19.49 23.30
C HIS A 511 -32.20 -19.18 24.71
N THR A 512 -32.39 -20.23 25.51
CA THR A 512 -32.48 -20.13 26.97
C THR A 512 -31.37 -20.97 27.57
N GLY A 513 -30.29 -20.31 28.04
CA GLY A 513 -29.07 -21.00 28.45
C GLY A 513 -28.34 -21.64 27.26
N ASN A 514 -28.15 -22.96 27.27
CA ASN A 514 -27.46 -23.71 26.21
C ASN A 514 -28.40 -24.38 25.19
N HIS A 515 -29.72 -24.21 25.32
CA HIS A 515 -30.71 -24.87 24.47
C HIS A 515 -31.46 -23.87 23.60
N LEU A 516 -31.61 -24.19 22.32
CA LEU A 516 -32.46 -23.42 21.41
C LEU A 516 -33.92 -23.77 21.67
N GLN A 517 -34.67 -22.79 22.17
CA GLN A 517 -36.12 -22.87 22.31
C GLN A 517 -36.78 -22.44 21.00
N VAL A 518 -37.71 -23.27 20.53
CA VAL A 518 -38.52 -22.99 19.34
C VAL A 518 -39.98 -22.95 19.75
N ARG A 519 -40.60 -21.79 19.56
CA ARG A 519 -42.04 -21.56 19.78
C ARG A 519 -42.72 -21.47 18.43
N THR A 520 -43.16 -22.62 17.94
CA THR A 520 -43.92 -22.73 16.70
C THR A 520 -45.37 -22.31 16.96
N LEU A 521 -45.82 -21.24 16.29
CA LEU A 521 -47.21 -20.77 16.41
C LEU A 521 -48.16 -21.64 15.60
N ARG A 522 -47.76 -21.97 14.37
CA ARG A 522 -48.56 -22.78 13.46
C ARG A 522 -47.68 -23.58 12.51
N VAL A 523 -48.15 -24.78 12.18
CA VAL A 523 -47.77 -25.53 10.98
C VAL A 523 -49.09 -25.88 10.29
N THR A 524 -49.30 -25.35 9.09
CA THR A 524 -50.57 -25.45 8.38
C THR A 524 -50.35 -26.17 7.04
N PRO A 525 -51.02 -27.30 6.79
CA PRO A 525 -51.05 -27.89 5.46
C PRO A 525 -51.65 -26.89 4.45
N VAL A 526 -50.95 -26.68 3.34
CA VAL A 526 -51.45 -25.86 2.21
C VAL A 526 -52.32 -26.71 1.28
N VAL A 527 -52.13 -28.02 1.30
CA VAL A 527 -52.90 -29.03 0.57
C VAL A 527 -53.09 -30.25 1.45
N GLU A 528 -54.18 -30.99 1.27
CA GLU A 528 -54.38 -32.28 1.92
C GLU A 528 -53.29 -33.27 1.51
N SER A 529 -52.69 -33.93 2.51
CA SER A 529 -51.61 -34.88 2.29
C SER A 529 -51.52 -35.85 3.46
N GLY A 530 -51.07 -37.09 3.20
CA GLY A 530 -50.73 -38.04 4.25
C GLY A 530 -49.36 -37.79 4.90
N ALA A 531 -48.63 -36.77 4.44
CA ALA A 531 -47.36 -36.34 5.01
C ALA A 531 -47.56 -35.37 6.18
N SER A 532 -46.50 -35.08 6.93
CA SER A 532 -46.52 -34.02 7.95
C SER A 532 -45.21 -33.25 8.01
N LEU A 533 -45.27 -32.04 8.58
CA LEU A 533 -44.12 -31.19 8.86
C LEU A 533 -44.13 -30.79 10.34
N GLU A 534 -42.95 -30.80 10.95
CA GLU A 534 -42.71 -30.36 12.31
C GLU A 534 -41.53 -29.36 12.31
N VAL A 535 -41.61 -28.34 13.18
CA VAL A 535 -40.51 -27.41 13.41
C VAL A 535 -40.16 -27.45 14.88
N ALA A 536 -38.90 -27.77 15.18
CA ALA A 536 -38.43 -28.06 16.53
C ALA A 536 -37.07 -27.42 16.82
N GLY A 537 -36.74 -27.33 18.11
CA GLY A 537 -35.44 -26.89 18.60
C GLY A 537 -34.44 -28.04 18.76
N GLY A 538 -33.25 -27.71 19.26
CA GLY A 538 -32.12 -28.62 19.44
C GLY A 538 -30.83 -27.81 19.62
N GLN A 539 -29.77 -28.20 18.92
CA GLN A 539 -28.59 -27.34 18.73
C GLN A 539 -28.82 -26.25 17.66
N THR A 540 -29.75 -26.51 16.74
CA THR A 540 -30.14 -25.65 15.61
C THR A 540 -31.66 -25.62 15.48
N LEU A 541 -32.19 -24.73 14.64
CA LEU A 541 -33.59 -24.76 14.22
C LEU A 541 -33.76 -25.93 13.25
N ARG A 542 -34.64 -26.88 13.59
CA ARG A 542 -34.82 -28.13 12.84
C ARG A 542 -36.18 -28.14 12.15
N ILE A 543 -36.19 -28.55 10.89
CA ILE A 543 -37.39 -28.72 10.08
C ILE A 543 -37.50 -30.21 9.75
N ILE A 544 -38.51 -30.89 10.27
CA ILE A 544 -38.64 -32.35 10.18
C ILE A 544 -39.85 -32.67 9.33
N ALA A 545 -39.63 -33.27 8.17
CA ALA A 545 -40.69 -33.78 7.30
C ALA A 545 -40.90 -35.28 7.55
N ARG A 546 -42.15 -35.74 7.53
CA ARG A 546 -42.50 -37.16 7.51
C ARG A 546 -43.19 -37.49 6.20
N GLY A 547 -42.69 -38.51 5.53
CA GLY A 547 -43.21 -38.95 4.23
C GLY A 547 -44.52 -39.73 4.33
N ILE A 548 -44.98 -40.22 3.18
CA ILE A 548 -46.18 -41.06 3.06
C ILE A 548 -45.74 -42.52 2.95
N SER A 549 -46.43 -43.42 3.66
CA SER A 549 -46.15 -44.86 3.60
C SER A 549 -46.14 -45.37 2.15
N GLY A 550 -45.11 -46.12 1.77
CA GLY A 550 -44.94 -46.64 0.42
C GLY A 550 -44.43 -45.63 -0.63
N ALA A 551 -44.13 -44.38 -0.26
CA ALA A 551 -43.60 -43.36 -1.18
C ALA A 551 -42.20 -42.87 -0.77
N GLU A 552 -41.37 -42.55 -1.76
CA GLU A 552 -40.13 -41.79 -1.56
C GLU A 552 -40.37 -40.34 -1.95
N MET A 553 -40.35 -39.44 -0.97
CA MET A 553 -40.65 -38.02 -1.18
C MET A 553 -39.37 -37.20 -1.14
N ARG A 554 -39.20 -36.32 -2.13
CA ARG A 554 -38.20 -35.25 -2.14
C ARG A 554 -38.81 -33.97 -1.63
N TRP A 555 -38.10 -33.30 -0.74
CA TRP A 555 -38.57 -32.09 -0.07
C TRP A 555 -37.65 -30.90 -0.34
N ALA A 556 -38.26 -29.74 -0.53
CA ALA A 556 -37.59 -28.45 -0.55
C ALA A 556 -38.36 -27.47 0.34
N ALA A 557 -37.63 -26.63 1.07
CA ALA A 557 -38.21 -25.60 1.92
C ALA A 557 -37.48 -24.28 1.75
N ARG A 558 -38.25 -23.20 1.64
CA ARG A 558 -37.78 -21.82 1.79
C ARG A 558 -37.92 -21.44 3.25
N VAL A 559 -36.84 -20.98 3.87
CA VAL A 559 -36.79 -20.55 5.26
C VAL A 559 -36.45 -19.07 5.30
N GLU A 560 -37.37 -18.24 5.74
CA GLU A 560 -37.18 -16.79 5.93
C GLU A 560 -36.94 -16.52 7.41
N LEU A 561 -35.90 -15.76 7.71
CA LEU A 561 -35.49 -15.39 9.06
C LEU A 561 -35.48 -13.85 9.20
N VAL A 562 -35.91 -13.36 10.34
CA VAL A 562 -35.70 -11.97 10.79
C VAL A 562 -35.04 -12.04 12.14
N GLU A 563 -33.83 -11.47 12.23
CA GLU A 563 -32.92 -11.65 13.35
C GLU A 563 -32.57 -10.33 14.01
N VAL A 564 -32.63 -10.33 15.35
CA VAL A 564 -32.02 -9.31 16.20
C VAL A 564 -31.11 -9.98 17.22
N ALA A 565 -29.93 -9.42 17.45
CA ALA A 565 -28.96 -9.90 18.44
C ALA A 565 -28.40 -8.75 19.29
N HIS A 566 -27.88 -9.09 20.46
CA HIS A 566 -27.25 -8.16 21.41
C HIS A 566 -25.83 -8.58 21.78
#